data_AF-A0A7X0PKZ5-F1
#
_entry.id   AF-A0A7X0PKZ5-F1
#
_cell.length_a   1.000
_cell.length_b   1.000
_cell.length_c   1.000
_cell.angle_alpha   90.00
_cell.angle_beta   90.00
_cell.angle_gamma   90.00
#
_symmetry.space_group_name_H-M   'P 1'
#
loop_
_entity.id
_entity.type
_entity.pdbx_description
1 polymer ?
#
loop_
_entity_poly.entity_id
_entity_poly.type
_entity_poly.pdbx_seq_one_letter_code
_entity_poly.pdbx_strand_id
1 'polypeptide(L)'
;MKLLDGRIAAMVLGLALALPSLAGEDSESHVGRAGLFFAWLAPDDGAVVVRSDDAAQLRDLARHCNAGREVFALQGGAKYRCRIEVSKSSSGAEQWDAVSATVQGGAARSDTETRQYRLFSTQAPHTARWTTRRIAATEVQALEGLLRSGARQGGPAKKPAQLAAATVVQRPGGQGLAILVPGQWVEDRDAHYHARRHHVFTQDRSGGRYAYRGEVPAQPASFVDIDGADLPGLVVSEGCDGWCISLWSLAGGGLRQVGRFGGH
;
A
#
# COMPACT_ATOMS: atom_id res chain seq x y z
N MET A 1 -35.16 -44.56 -55.68
CA MET A 1 -33.78 -44.22 -56.12
C MET A 1 -33.68 -42.70 -56.26
N LYS A 2 -32.53 -42.11 -55.86
CA LYS A 2 -32.24 -40.71 -55.45
C LYS A 2 -32.54 -40.51 -53.96
N LEU A 3 -31.66 -40.83 -52.99
CA LEU A 3 -30.25 -40.46 -52.72
C LEU A 3 -29.99 -38.95 -52.63
N LEU A 4 -29.79 -38.54 -51.37
CA LEU A 4 -28.85 -37.53 -50.83
C LEU A 4 -29.06 -36.03 -51.11
N ASP A 5 -29.29 -35.31 -50.01
CA ASP A 5 -28.38 -34.30 -49.40
C ASP A 5 -29.25 -33.25 -48.68
N GLY A 6 -29.29 -33.19 -47.36
CA GLY A 6 -28.15 -32.87 -46.50
C GLY A 6 -28.22 -31.39 -46.14
N ARG A 7 -28.83 -31.05 -44.98
CA ARG A 7 -28.56 -29.83 -44.19
C ARG A 7 -29.35 -29.85 -42.87
N ILE A 8 -28.66 -30.28 -41.82
CA ILE A 8 -29.04 -30.09 -40.41
C ILE A 8 -28.79 -28.61 -40.10
N ALA A 9 -29.85 -27.83 -39.92
CA ALA A 9 -29.75 -26.49 -39.35
C ALA A 9 -29.81 -26.61 -37.82
N ALA A 10 -28.63 -26.75 -37.19
CA ALA A 10 -28.48 -26.63 -35.75
C ALA A 10 -28.57 -25.13 -35.39
N MET A 11 -29.72 -24.70 -34.88
CA MET A 11 -29.91 -23.34 -34.37
C MET A 11 -29.34 -23.29 -32.95
N VAL A 12 -28.05 -22.94 -32.84
CA VAL A 12 -27.40 -22.63 -31.55
C VAL A 12 -27.87 -21.24 -31.15
N LEU A 13 -28.89 -21.17 -30.30
CA LEU A 13 -29.32 -19.93 -29.66
C LEU A 13 -28.26 -19.58 -28.60
N GLY A 14 -27.32 -18.73 -28.98
CA GLY A 14 -26.34 -18.14 -28.07
C GLY A 14 -27.05 -17.21 -27.09
N LEU A 15 -27.41 -17.74 -25.93
CA LEU A 15 -27.82 -16.95 -24.78
C LEU A 15 -26.56 -16.21 -24.28
N ALA A 16 -26.37 -14.98 -24.74
CA ALA A 16 -25.40 -14.07 -24.14
C ALA A 16 -25.90 -13.75 -22.73
N LEU A 17 -25.36 -14.46 -21.74
CA LEU A 17 -25.46 -14.10 -20.34
C LEU A 17 -24.75 -12.74 -20.17
N ALA A 18 -25.52 -11.66 -20.27
CA ALA A 18 -25.12 -10.38 -19.72
C ALA A 18 -25.05 -10.59 -18.20
N LEU A 19 -23.84 -10.85 -17.70
CA LEU A 19 -23.58 -10.78 -16.26
C LEU A 19 -23.90 -9.34 -15.82
N PRO A 20 -24.72 -9.14 -14.78
CA PRO A 20 -24.90 -7.82 -14.22
C PRO A 20 -23.53 -7.36 -13.71
N SER A 21 -22.99 -6.30 -14.29
CA SER A 21 -21.89 -5.55 -13.72
C SER A 21 -22.38 -5.01 -12.38
N LEU A 22 -22.00 -5.67 -11.29
CA LEU A 22 -22.07 -5.06 -9.96
C LEU A 22 -21.12 -3.87 -10.01
N ALA A 23 -21.70 -2.67 -10.09
CA ALA A 23 -20.97 -1.43 -10.00
C ALA A 23 -20.46 -1.27 -8.56
N GLY A 24 -19.25 -1.76 -8.29
CA GLY A 24 -18.35 -1.12 -7.34
C GLY A 24 -17.49 -0.13 -8.12
N GLU A 25 -17.11 1.00 -7.52
CA GLU A 25 -16.16 1.91 -8.15
C GLU A 25 -14.82 1.18 -8.35
N ASP A 26 -14.15 1.44 -9.48
CA ASP A 26 -12.81 0.88 -9.72
C ASP A 26 -11.90 1.28 -8.56
N SER A 27 -11.17 0.32 -8.00
CA SER A 27 -10.20 0.63 -6.94
C SER A 27 -9.16 1.62 -7.47
N GLU A 28 -8.97 2.72 -6.75
CA GLU A 28 -8.02 3.76 -7.13
C GLU A 28 -6.72 3.62 -6.35
N SER A 29 -5.60 3.57 -7.07
CA SER A 29 -4.26 3.72 -6.53
C SER A 29 -3.75 5.11 -6.86
N HIS A 30 -3.40 5.91 -5.84
CA HIS A 30 -2.70 7.17 -6.04
C HIS A 30 -1.44 7.17 -5.18
N VAL A 31 -0.27 7.27 -5.82
CA VAL A 31 1.02 7.32 -5.13
C VAL A 31 1.83 8.45 -5.72
N GLY A 32 2.20 9.42 -4.90
CA GLY A 32 2.94 10.62 -5.33
C GLY A 32 4.41 10.36 -5.65
N ARG A 33 4.81 9.10 -5.85
CA ARG A 33 6.20 8.68 -6.02
C ARG A 33 6.37 7.82 -7.26
N ALA A 34 7.26 8.27 -8.13
CA ALA A 34 7.55 7.60 -9.39
C ALA A 34 7.89 6.12 -9.19
N GLY A 35 7.26 5.28 -10.03
CA GLY A 35 7.49 3.83 -10.04
C GLY A 35 6.78 3.05 -8.94
N LEU A 36 6.10 3.70 -7.98
CA LEU A 36 5.30 3.03 -6.97
C LEU A 36 3.82 3.05 -7.35
N PHE A 37 3.11 1.94 -7.10
CA PHE A 37 1.67 1.84 -7.29
C PHE A 37 1.10 0.67 -6.50
N PHE A 38 -0.16 0.76 -6.08
CA PHE A 38 -0.90 -0.37 -5.56
C PHE A 38 -1.61 -1.10 -6.69
N ALA A 39 -1.71 -2.43 -6.59
CA ALA A 39 -2.51 -3.23 -7.50
C ALA A 39 -2.99 -4.51 -6.82
N TRP A 40 -4.06 -5.08 -7.37
CA TRP A 40 -4.52 -6.42 -7.08
C TRP A 40 -3.56 -7.48 -7.64
N LEU A 41 -3.46 -8.62 -6.97
CA LEU A 41 -2.84 -9.81 -7.52
C LEU A 41 -3.89 -10.57 -8.35
N ALA A 42 -3.64 -10.74 -9.65
CA ALA A 42 -4.49 -11.57 -10.49
C ALA A 42 -4.54 -13.03 -9.96
N PRO A 43 -5.69 -13.73 -10.05
CA PRO A 43 -6.84 -13.42 -10.92
C PRO A 43 -7.99 -12.64 -10.28
N ASP A 44 -7.90 -12.25 -9.01
CA ASP A 44 -9.13 -12.08 -8.21
C ASP A 44 -9.88 -10.75 -8.42
N ASP A 45 -9.22 -9.61 -8.68
CA ASP A 45 -9.89 -8.29 -8.59
C ASP A 45 -9.62 -7.32 -9.78
N GLY A 46 -9.17 -7.85 -10.92
CA GLY A 46 -9.10 -7.07 -12.18
C GLY A 46 -8.05 -5.95 -12.20
N ALA A 47 -8.26 -4.96 -13.08
CA ALA A 47 -7.34 -3.83 -13.24
C ALA A 47 -7.59 -2.76 -12.17
N VAL A 48 -6.52 -2.12 -11.69
CA VAL A 48 -6.57 -0.99 -10.75
C VAL A 48 -6.33 0.31 -11.49
N VAL A 49 -7.14 1.33 -11.22
CA VAL A 49 -6.94 2.67 -11.77
C VAL A 49 -5.81 3.35 -11.01
N VAL A 50 -4.68 3.56 -11.67
CA VAL A 50 -3.49 4.23 -11.13
C VAL A 50 -3.48 5.70 -11.57
N ARG A 51 -3.43 6.60 -10.59
CA ARG A 51 -3.31 8.05 -10.77
C ARG A 51 -1.99 8.56 -10.23
N SER A 52 -1.46 9.62 -10.84
CA SER A 52 -0.32 10.38 -10.35
C SER A 52 -0.54 11.86 -10.64
N ASP A 53 0.04 12.73 -9.81
CA ASP A 53 0.03 14.18 -10.02
C ASP A 53 0.90 14.61 -11.22
N ASP A 54 1.72 13.69 -11.74
CA ASP A 54 2.59 13.91 -12.88
C ASP A 54 2.38 12.83 -13.96
N ALA A 55 1.82 13.24 -15.09
CA ALA A 55 1.58 12.37 -16.25
C ALA A 55 2.86 11.71 -16.79
N ALA A 56 4.04 12.30 -16.58
CA ALA A 56 5.31 11.66 -16.98
C ALA A 56 5.55 10.37 -16.19
N GLN A 57 5.16 10.32 -14.91
CA GLN A 57 5.29 9.12 -14.09
C GLN A 57 4.39 7.99 -14.59
N LEU A 58 3.17 8.30 -15.04
CA LEU A 58 2.26 7.32 -15.64
C LEU A 58 2.80 6.79 -16.97
N ARG A 59 3.39 7.66 -17.80
CA ARG A 59 4.05 7.26 -19.05
C ARG A 59 5.24 6.34 -18.81
N ASP A 60 6.07 6.66 -17.84
CA ASP A 60 7.24 5.83 -17.51
C ASP A 60 6.83 4.48 -16.90
N LEU A 61 5.80 4.47 -16.05
CA LEU A 61 5.21 3.24 -15.53
C LEU A 61 4.64 2.37 -16.67
N ALA A 62 3.87 2.97 -17.58
CA ALA A 62 3.32 2.29 -18.75
C ALA A 62 4.41 1.69 -19.62
N ARG A 63 5.47 2.46 -19.92
CA ARG A 63 6.63 2.00 -20.69
C ARG A 63 7.33 0.83 -20.00
N HIS A 64 7.52 0.89 -18.68
CA HIS A 64 8.17 -0.17 -17.90
C HIS A 64 7.36 -1.46 -17.93
N CYS A 65 6.06 -1.39 -17.61
CA CYS A 65 5.17 -2.55 -17.58
C CYS A 65 5.00 -3.17 -18.96
N ASN A 66 4.72 -2.36 -19.98
CA ASN A 66 4.45 -2.86 -21.33
C ASN A 66 5.71 -3.36 -22.06
N ALA A 67 6.90 -3.02 -21.57
CA ALA A 67 8.15 -3.66 -21.98
C ALA A 67 8.37 -5.06 -21.35
N GLY A 68 7.44 -5.54 -20.51
CA GLY A 68 7.54 -6.84 -19.85
C GLY A 68 8.57 -6.92 -18.72
N ARG A 69 9.01 -5.76 -18.21
CA ARG A 69 9.99 -5.68 -17.11
C ARG A 69 9.34 -6.07 -15.79
N GLU A 70 10.18 -6.56 -14.88
CA GLU A 70 9.74 -6.98 -13.54
C GLU A 70 9.31 -5.78 -12.69
N VAL A 71 8.28 -5.99 -11.88
CA VAL A 71 7.92 -5.15 -10.74
C VAL A 71 8.00 -5.96 -9.45
N PHE A 72 8.26 -5.29 -8.33
CA PHE A 72 8.57 -5.93 -7.07
C PHE A 72 7.50 -5.61 -6.04
N ALA A 73 6.89 -6.64 -5.45
CA ALA A 73 5.99 -6.46 -4.31
C ALA A 73 6.83 -6.08 -3.08
N LEU A 74 6.66 -4.86 -2.58
CA LEU A 74 7.53 -4.31 -1.53
C LEU A 74 7.37 -4.99 -0.17
N GLN A 75 6.23 -5.64 0.08
CA GLN A 75 5.97 -6.40 1.32
C GLN A 75 6.79 -7.70 1.45
N GLY A 76 7.51 -8.12 0.40
CA GLY A 76 8.30 -9.36 0.45
C GLY A 76 9.42 -9.48 -0.59
N GLY A 77 9.53 -8.55 -1.53
CA GLY A 77 10.53 -8.54 -2.61
C GLY A 77 10.25 -9.51 -3.75
N ALA A 78 9.08 -10.15 -3.77
CA ALA A 78 8.70 -11.07 -4.83
C ALA A 78 8.51 -10.32 -6.17
N LYS A 79 8.87 -10.99 -7.26
CA LYS A 79 8.88 -10.44 -8.62
C LYS A 79 7.58 -10.79 -9.35
N TYR A 80 7.06 -9.82 -10.07
CA TYR A 80 5.83 -9.89 -10.84
C TYR A 80 6.00 -9.21 -12.19
N ARG A 81 5.02 -9.38 -13.08
CA ARG A 81 4.91 -8.60 -14.32
C ARG A 81 3.65 -7.77 -14.28
N CYS A 82 3.69 -6.60 -14.88
CA CYS A 82 2.52 -5.73 -15.00
C CYS A 82 2.20 -5.44 -16.45
N ARG A 83 0.94 -5.10 -16.72
CA ARG A 83 0.47 -4.50 -17.96
C ARG A 83 -0.28 -3.22 -17.61
N ILE A 84 -0.08 -2.19 -18.44
CA ILE A 84 -0.74 -0.90 -18.28
C ILE A 84 -1.55 -0.60 -19.54
N GLU A 85 -2.82 -0.27 -19.35
CA GLU A 85 -3.74 0.17 -20.39
C GLU A 85 -4.04 1.65 -20.21
N VAL A 86 -4.01 2.40 -21.32
CA VAL A 86 -4.18 3.86 -21.33
C VAL A 86 -5.46 4.17 -22.10
N SER A 87 -6.36 4.90 -21.45
CA SER A 87 -7.62 5.34 -22.07
C SER A 87 -7.35 6.28 -23.24
N LYS A 88 -8.25 6.28 -24.22
CA LYS A 88 -8.19 7.18 -25.37
C LYS A 88 -9.40 8.10 -25.34
N SER A 89 -9.18 9.37 -25.66
CA SER A 89 -10.25 10.35 -25.87
C SER A 89 -11.11 10.01 -27.09
N SER A 90 -12.21 10.73 -27.27
CA SER A 90 -13.04 10.66 -28.48
C SER A 90 -12.28 10.98 -29.78
N SER A 91 -11.18 11.73 -29.71
CA SER A 91 -10.29 12.00 -30.85
C SER A 91 -9.24 10.91 -31.07
N GLY A 92 -9.21 9.86 -30.24
CA GLY A 92 -8.23 8.77 -30.29
C GLY A 92 -6.89 9.09 -29.63
N ALA A 93 -6.73 10.27 -29.02
CA ALA A 93 -5.52 10.66 -28.30
C ALA A 93 -5.46 9.97 -26.93
N GLU A 94 -4.27 9.52 -26.52
CA GLU A 94 -4.06 8.91 -25.20
C GLU A 94 -4.28 9.93 -24.07
N GLN A 95 -5.02 9.50 -23.03
CA GLN A 95 -5.30 10.26 -21.82
C GLN A 95 -4.42 9.76 -20.69
N TRP A 96 -3.71 10.68 -20.06
CA TRP A 96 -2.65 10.39 -19.09
C TRP A 96 -2.96 10.95 -17.69
N ASP A 97 -4.24 11.12 -17.37
CA ASP A 97 -4.75 11.46 -16.04
C ASP A 97 -4.87 10.23 -15.14
N ALA A 98 -5.15 9.08 -15.74
CA ALA A 98 -5.15 7.78 -15.08
C ALA A 98 -4.78 6.67 -16.07
N VAL A 99 -4.28 5.56 -15.55
CA VAL A 99 -4.01 4.34 -16.34
C VAL A 99 -4.52 3.12 -15.60
N SER A 100 -4.92 2.08 -16.33
CA SER A 100 -5.38 0.82 -15.73
C SER A 100 -4.22 -0.16 -15.61
N ALA A 101 -3.90 -0.60 -14.40
CA ALA A 101 -2.80 -1.51 -14.12
C ALA A 101 -3.29 -2.91 -13.76
N THR A 102 -2.73 -3.93 -14.41
CA THR A 102 -2.92 -5.34 -14.03
C THR A 102 -1.57 -5.94 -13.67
N VAL A 103 -1.50 -6.69 -12.57
CA VAL A 103 -0.28 -7.40 -12.16
C VAL A 103 -0.51 -8.91 -12.18
N GLN A 104 0.39 -9.61 -12.89
CA GLN A 104 0.41 -11.05 -13.02
C GLN A 104 1.60 -11.64 -12.25
N GLY A 105 1.34 -12.69 -11.46
CA GLY A 105 2.38 -13.50 -10.83
C GLY A 105 1.85 -14.82 -10.32
N GLY A 106 2.76 -15.67 -9.84
CA GLY A 106 2.42 -17.02 -9.37
C GLY A 106 1.46 -17.00 -8.18
N ALA A 107 0.66 -18.05 -8.05
CA ALA A 107 -0.28 -18.23 -6.94
C ALA A 107 0.39 -17.95 -5.59
N ALA A 108 -0.34 -17.26 -4.71
CA ALA A 108 0.08 -16.98 -3.35
C ALA A 108 0.58 -18.28 -2.69
N ARG A 109 1.86 -18.27 -2.29
CA ARG A 109 2.56 -19.40 -1.67
C ARG A 109 2.54 -19.28 -0.15
N SER A 110 1.43 -18.91 0.48
CA SER A 110 1.03 -19.42 1.81
C SER A 110 -0.33 -18.85 2.26
N ASP A 111 -0.93 -19.56 3.22
CA ASP A 111 -2.01 -19.17 4.13
C ASP A 111 -1.81 -17.85 4.91
N THR A 112 -0.62 -17.25 4.83
CA THR A 112 -0.28 -15.95 5.41
C THR A 112 -0.38 -14.79 4.40
N GLU A 113 -0.68 -15.10 3.14
CA GLU A 113 -0.85 -14.16 2.02
C GLU A 113 -2.32 -13.85 1.73
N THR A 114 -3.13 -13.63 2.77
CA THR A 114 -4.56 -13.27 2.66
C THR A 114 -4.83 -11.89 2.07
N ARG A 115 -3.81 -11.17 1.59
CA ARG A 115 -3.97 -9.82 1.01
C ARG A 115 -4.07 -9.91 -0.49
N GLN A 116 -5.26 -9.61 -1.01
CA GLN A 116 -5.57 -9.51 -2.43
C GLN A 116 -4.78 -8.37 -3.12
N TYR A 117 -4.31 -7.37 -2.37
CA TYR A 117 -3.51 -6.25 -2.89
C TYR A 117 -2.05 -6.28 -2.44
N ARG A 118 -1.17 -5.62 -3.22
CA ARG A 118 0.22 -5.33 -2.84
C ARG A 118 0.63 -3.92 -3.26
N LEU A 119 1.71 -3.44 -2.66
CA LEU A 119 2.40 -2.23 -3.10
C LEU A 119 3.56 -2.66 -3.98
N PHE A 120 3.60 -2.20 -5.22
CA PHE A 120 4.61 -2.53 -6.21
C PHE A 120 5.59 -1.39 -6.42
N SER A 121 6.80 -1.75 -6.84
CA SER A 121 7.82 -0.83 -7.31
C SER A 121 8.43 -1.33 -8.62
N THR A 122 8.79 -0.41 -9.50
CA THR A 122 9.62 -0.69 -10.69
C THR A 122 11.08 -0.95 -10.34
N GLN A 123 11.49 -0.69 -9.10
CA GLN A 123 12.82 -0.93 -8.56
C GLN A 123 12.77 -2.00 -7.45
N ALA A 124 13.81 -2.82 -7.38
CA ALA A 124 13.93 -3.81 -6.31
C ALA A 124 14.07 -3.11 -4.93
N PRO A 125 13.38 -3.59 -3.88
CA PRO A 125 13.60 -3.08 -2.53
C PRO A 125 15.01 -3.43 -2.04
N HIS A 126 15.67 -2.49 -1.37
CA HIS A 126 16.91 -2.75 -0.63
C HIS A 126 16.61 -3.58 0.63
N THR A 127 15.44 -3.37 1.25
CA THR A 127 14.95 -4.16 2.38
C THR A 127 13.59 -4.81 2.06
N ALA A 128 13.62 -6.10 1.75
CA ALA A 128 12.41 -6.87 1.47
C ALA A 128 11.72 -7.43 2.72
N ARG A 129 12.41 -7.45 3.88
CA ARG A 129 11.87 -8.00 5.14
C ARG A 129 12.22 -7.09 6.30
N TRP A 130 11.20 -6.64 7.01
CA TRP A 130 11.32 -5.90 8.25
C TRP A 130 11.11 -6.84 9.43
N THR A 131 11.88 -6.65 10.48
CA THR A 131 11.71 -7.40 11.74
C THR A 131 10.96 -6.56 12.75
N THR A 132 10.08 -7.19 13.50
CA THR A 132 9.35 -6.56 14.58
C THR A 132 9.70 -7.19 15.91
N ARG A 133 9.72 -6.38 16.97
CA ARG A 133 9.91 -6.85 18.34
C ARG A 133 9.17 -5.96 19.32
N ARG A 134 9.01 -6.44 20.54
CA ARG A 134 8.58 -5.58 21.66
C ARG A 134 9.64 -4.54 21.95
N ILE A 135 9.19 -3.37 22.38
CA ILE A 135 10.05 -2.32 22.90
C ILE A 135 10.81 -2.79 24.14
N ALA A 136 12.08 -2.42 24.24
CA ALA A 136 12.92 -2.69 25.40
C ALA A 136 12.71 -1.62 26.49
N ALA A 137 13.00 -1.98 27.74
CA ALA A 137 12.84 -1.07 28.88
C ALA A 137 13.67 0.22 28.74
N THR A 138 14.88 0.13 28.19
CA THR A 138 15.74 1.30 27.92
C THR A 138 15.13 2.25 26.89
N GLU A 139 14.48 1.72 25.87
CA GLU A 139 13.78 2.50 24.84
C GLU A 139 12.52 3.15 25.43
N VAL A 140 11.77 2.44 26.28
CA VAL A 140 10.64 3.02 27.03
C VAL A 140 11.10 4.22 27.86
N GLN A 141 12.17 4.05 28.65
CA GLN A 141 12.73 5.14 29.47
C GLN A 141 13.18 6.34 28.62
N ALA A 142 13.79 6.09 27.46
CA ALA A 142 14.20 7.14 26.54
C ALA A 142 13.01 7.90 25.96
N LEU A 143 11.93 7.20 25.57
CA LEU A 143 10.70 7.84 25.09
C LEU A 143 10.00 8.63 26.20
N GLU A 144 9.95 8.11 27.43
CA GLU A 144 9.43 8.87 28.58
C GLU A 144 10.23 10.14 28.84
N GLY A 145 11.56 10.10 28.68
CA GLY A 145 12.43 11.27 28.77
C GLY A 145 12.10 12.31 27.68
N LEU A 146 11.99 11.85 26.43
CA LEU A 146 11.60 12.68 25.29
C LEU A 146 10.26 13.37 25.52
N LEU A 147 9.22 12.64 25.90
CA LEU A 147 7.88 13.17 26.12
C LEU A 147 7.83 14.19 27.27
N ARG A 148 8.57 13.93 28.36
CA ARG A 148 8.71 14.88 29.49
C ARG A 148 9.40 16.17 29.06
N SER A 149 10.44 16.09 28.22
CA SER A 149 11.11 17.28 27.69
C SER A 149 10.26 18.07 26.71
N GLY A 150 9.49 17.39 25.84
CA GLY A 150 8.61 18.04 24.86
C GLY A 150 7.43 18.76 25.50
N ALA A 151 6.86 18.20 26.58
CA ALA A 151 5.81 18.86 27.36
C ALA A 151 6.28 20.17 27.99
N ARG A 152 7.55 20.28 28.38
CA ARG A 152 8.15 21.53 28.89
C ARG A 152 8.36 22.59 27.79
N GLN A 153 8.34 22.20 26.52
CA GLN A 153 8.55 23.08 25.37
C GLN A 153 7.25 23.38 24.60
N GLY A 154 6.08 23.04 25.16
CA GLY A 154 4.78 23.33 24.54
C GLY A 154 4.49 22.55 23.25
N GLY A 155 5.26 21.49 22.96
CA GLY A 155 5.07 20.66 21.77
C GLY A 155 3.86 19.71 21.91
N PRO A 156 3.24 19.28 20.80
CA PRO A 156 2.00 18.50 20.78
C PRO A 156 2.16 17.01 21.17
N ALA A 157 3.16 16.67 21.96
CA ALA A 157 3.39 15.29 22.40
C ALA A 157 2.36 14.89 23.48
N LYS A 158 1.16 14.49 23.07
CA LYS A 158 0.20 13.78 23.94
C LYS A 158 0.92 12.56 24.53
N LYS A 159 0.88 12.40 25.84
CA LYS A 159 1.48 11.24 26.54
C LYS A 159 0.84 9.96 25.97
N PRO A 160 1.58 9.10 25.25
CA PRO A 160 1.04 7.87 24.71
C PRO A 160 0.54 6.99 25.86
N ALA A 161 -0.64 6.40 25.70
CA ALA A 161 -1.32 5.71 26.79
C ALA A 161 -0.55 4.47 27.27
N GLN A 162 0.27 3.84 26.41
CA GLN A 162 0.90 2.54 26.70
C GLN A 162 2.26 2.37 25.99
N LEU A 163 3.29 3.12 26.42
CA LEU A 163 4.65 3.00 25.85
C LEU A 163 5.18 1.56 25.88
N ALA A 164 4.92 0.80 26.94
CA ALA A 164 5.35 -0.59 27.06
C ALA A 164 4.65 -1.56 26.06
N ALA A 165 3.53 -1.15 25.47
CA ALA A 165 2.84 -1.91 24.42
C ALA A 165 3.38 -1.58 23.01
N ALA A 166 4.43 -0.77 22.91
CA ALA A 166 4.96 -0.36 21.63
C ALA A 166 5.64 -1.51 20.87
N THR A 167 5.49 -1.45 19.55
CA THR A 167 6.17 -2.34 18.61
C THR A 167 7.32 -1.60 17.97
N VAL A 168 8.50 -2.21 18.00
CA VAL A 168 9.68 -1.71 17.31
C VAL A 168 9.79 -2.43 15.97
N VAL A 169 10.05 -1.66 14.92
CA VAL A 169 10.24 -2.11 13.55
C VAL A 169 11.65 -1.71 13.14
N GLN A 170 12.41 -2.67 12.62
CA GLN A 170 13.83 -2.46 12.27
C GLN A 170 14.22 -3.33 11.08
N ARG A 171 15.25 -2.90 10.37
CA ARG A 171 15.91 -3.75 9.36
C ARG A 171 16.54 -4.96 10.04
N PRO A 172 16.72 -6.08 9.32
CA PRO A 172 17.56 -7.17 9.79
C PRO A 172 18.94 -6.64 10.18
N GLY A 173 19.41 -6.97 11.38
CA GLY A 173 20.64 -6.41 11.95
C GLY A 173 20.43 -5.19 12.87
N GLY A 174 19.19 -4.75 13.10
CA GLY A 174 18.85 -3.80 14.18
C GLY A 174 19.01 -2.31 13.84
N GLN A 175 19.28 -1.97 12.58
CA GLN A 175 19.33 -0.59 12.11
C GLN A 175 17.93 -0.09 11.70
N GLY A 176 17.73 1.23 11.64
CA GLY A 176 16.52 1.80 11.05
C GLY A 176 15.27 1.64 11.91
N LEU A 177 15.35 2.11 13.16
CA LEU A 177 14.33 1.88 14.18
C LEU A 177 13.16 2.85 14.06
N ALA A 178 11.98 2.30 13.77
CA ALA A 178 10.69 2.95 13.97
C ALA A 178 9.97 2.29 15.15
N ILE A 179 9.39 3.09 16.05
CA ILE A 179 8.66 2.63 17.22
C ILE A 179 7.23 3.11 17.12
N LEU A 180 6.31 2.15 17.10
CA LEU A 180 4.88 2.36 16.99
C LEU A 180 4.25 2.17 18.36
N VAL A 181 3.74 3.25 18.94
CA VAL A 181 3.08 3.22 20.25
C VAL A 181 1.58 3.30 20.05
N PRO A 182 0.80 2.30 20.51
CA PRO A 182 -0.65 2.37 20.46
C PRO A 182 -1.19 3.60 21.20
N GLY A 183 -1.98 4.39 20.51
CA GLY A 183 -2.61 5.61 20.99
C GLY A 183 -4.08 5.41 21.34
N GLN A 184 -4.86 6.47 21.12
CA GLN A 184 -6.30 6.51 21.38
C GLN A 184 -7.11 5.82 20.30
N TRP A 185 -8.26 5.29 20.69
CA TRP A 185 -9.30 4.90 19.74
C TRP A 185 -10.02 6.14 19.23
N VAL A 186 -10.30 6.15 17.93
CA VAL A 186 -11.13 7.14 17.26
C VAL A 186 -12.28 6.38 16.62
N GLU A 187 -13.49 6.78 16.96
CA GLU A 187 -14.75 6.21 16.46
C GLU A 187 -15.58 7.33 15.85
N ASP A 188 -16.05 7.13 14.63
CA ASP A 188 -17.10 7.92 14.01
C ASP A 188 -18.15 6.94 13.49
N ARG A 189 -19.30 6.92 14.17
CA ARG A 189 -20.37 5.97 13.89
C ARG A 189 -21.08 6.26 12.58
N ASP A 190 -21.19 7.53 12.21
CA ASP A 190 -21.90 7.95 11.02
C ASP A 190 -21.07 7.63 9.77
N ALA A 191 -19.74 7.66 9.89
CA ALA A 191 -18.81 7.26 8.85
C ALA A 191 -18.39 5.78 8.92
N HIS A 192 -19.01 4.96 9.77
CA HIS A 192 -18.63 3.56 10.04
C HIS A 192 -17.13 3.38 10.32
N TYR A 193 -16.49 4.38 10.92
CA TYR A 193 -15.05 4.46 11.13
C TYR A 193 -14.70 4.06 12.56
N HIS A 194 -13.81 3.09 12.71
CA HIS A 194 -13.30 2.70 14.02
C HIS A 194 -11.84 2.24 13.92
N ALA A 195 -10.92 3.07 14.41
CA ALA A 195 -9.49 2.78 14.32
C ALA A 195 -8.72 3.29 15.54
N ARG A 196 -7.64 2.57 15.89
CA ARG A 196 -6.71 3.00 16.93
C ARG A 196 -5.54 3.75 16.31
N ARG A 197 -5.38 5.03 16.68
CA ARG A 197 -4.22 5.83 16.27
C ARG A 197 -2.94 5.22 16.82
N HIS A 198 -1.83 5.34 16.09
CA HIS A 198 -0.51 4.92 16.57
C HIS A 198 0.48 6.06 16.46
N HIS A 199 1.09 6.41 17.58
CA HIS A 199 2.18 7.38 17.63
C HIS A 199 3.44 6.75 17.03
N VAL A 200 4.12 7.48 16.17
CA VAL A 200 5.35 7.02 15.53
C VAL A 200 6.54 7.78 16.06
N PHE A 201 7.53 7.04 16.55
CA PHE A 201 8.84 7.55 16.91
C PHE A 201 9.90 6.90 16.02
N THR A 202 11.02 7.58 15.84
CA THR A 202 12.18 7.03 15.12
C THR A 202 13.43 7.24 15.95
N GLN A 203 14.38 6.32 15.85
CA GLN A 203 15.74 6.56 16.33
C GLN A 203 16.63 7.03 15.17
N ASP A 204 17.55 7.95 15.46
CA ASP A 204 18.60 8.32 14.52
C ASP A 204 19.56 7.15 14.23
N ARG A 205 20.29 7.23 13.12
CA ARG A 205 21.26 6.20 12.69
C ARG A 205 22.37 5.97 13.70
N SER A 206 22.72 7.00 14.47
CA SER A 206 23.72 6.94 15.55
C SER A 206 23.23 6.22 16.80
N GLY A 207 21.95 5.80 16.86
CA GLY A 207 21.42 5.00 17.97
C GLY A 207 21.28 5.77 19.28
N GLY A 208 21.23 7.10 19.24
CA GLY A 208 21.29 7.94 20.43
C GLY A 208 20.08 8.85 20.64
N ARG A 209 19.38 9.25 19.57
CA ARG A 209 18.31 10.24 19.66
C ARG A 209 16.99 9.73 19.09
N TYR A 210 15.96 9.80 19.92
CA TYR A 210 14.59 9.55 19.51
C TYR A 210 13.91 10.85 19.07
N ALA A 211 13.04 10.73 18.08
CA ALA A 211 12.20 11.82 17.60
C ALA A 211 10.76 11.34 17.40
N TYR A 212 9.81 12.16 17.84
CA TYR A 212 8.40 11.96 17.52
C TYR A 212 8.13 12.42 16.09
N ARG A 213 7.41 11.61 15.30
CA ARG A 213 7.12 11.89 13.89
C ARG A 213 5.67 12.24 13.63
N GLY A 214 4.76 11.90 14.53
CA GLY A 214 3.32 12.12 14.38
C GLY A 214 2.52 10.85 14.66
N GLU A 215 1.30 10.81 14.16
CA GLU A 215 0.37 9.68 14.34
C GLU A 215 -0.02 9.12 12.97
N VAL A 216 -0.07 7.79 12.86
CA VAL A 216 -0.73 7.11 11.75
C VAL A 216 -2.14 6.69 12.16
N PRO A 217 -3.06 6.56 11.18
CA PRO A 217 -4.47 6.49 11.52
C PRO A 217 -4.91 5.15 12.11
N ALA A 218 -4.22 4.06 11.80
CA ALA A 218 -4.44 2.72 12.33
C ALA A 218 -3.11 1.99 12.56
N GLN A 219 -3.17 0.77 13.08
CA GLN A 219 -1.98 -0.09 13.16
C GLN A 219 -1.47 -0.40 11.75
N PRO A 220 -0.17 -0.19 11.46
CA PRO A 220 0.38 -0.60 10.17
C PRO A 220 0.20 -2.11 9.92
N ALA A 221 -0.35 -2.45 8.76
CA ALA A 221 -0.53 -3.82 8.30
C ALA A 221 0.77 -4.42 7.74
N SER A 222 1.65 -3.59 7.18
CA SER A 222 2.98 -4.02 6.74
C SER A 222 3.99 -2.87 6.73
N PHE A 223 5.26 -3.25 6.66
CA PHE A 223 6.41 -2.37 6.54
C PHE A 223 7.10 -2.62 5.22
N VAL A 224 7.46 -1.56 4.51
CA VAL A 224 7.94 -1.62 3.13
C VAL A 224 9.13 -0.69 2.93
N ASP A 225 9.97 -1.01 1.96
CA ASP A 225 11.05 -0.14 1.54
C ASP A 225 10.61 0.69 0.32
N ILE A 226 10.29 1.97 0.56
CA ILE A 226 9.77 2.89 -0.47
C ILE A 226 10.87 3.70 -1.17
N ASP A 227 12.07 3.73 -0.61
CA ASP A 227 13.12 4.70 -1.01
C ASP A 227 14.55 4.24 -0.81
N GLY A 228 14.76 3.00 -0.38
CA GLY A 228 16.05 2.49 0.04
C GLY A 228 16.53 3.07 1.36
N ALA A 229 15.77 3.93 2.04
CA ALA A 229 16.19 4.56 3.27
C ALA A 229 16.05 3.62 4.47
N ASP A 230 16.76 3.95 5.55
CA ASP A 230 16.88 3.06 6.70
C ASP A 230 15.56 2.85 7.43
N LEU A 231 14.61 3.77 7.31
CA LEU A 231 13.32 3.72 7.99
C LEU A 231 12.25 3.05 7.12
N PRO A 232 11.32 2.29 7.71
CA PRO A 232 10.25 1.65 6.96
C PRO A 232 9.23 2.69 6.47
N GLY A 233 8.72 2.49 5.26
CA GLY A 233 7.40 2.96 4.89
C GLY A 233 6.33 2.15 5.64
N LEU A 234 5.26 2.80 6.05
CA LEU A 234 4.16 2.18 6.80
C LEU A 234 2.95 2.04 5.87
N VAL A 235 2.54 0.80 5.60
CA VAL A 235 1.27 0.52 4.91
C VAL A 235 0.21 0.34 5.99
N VAL A 236 -0.74 1.26 6.05
CA VAL A 236 -1.79 1.31 7.06
C VAL A 236 -3.10 0.93 6.40
N SER A 237 -3.86 0.05 7.04
CA SER A 237 -5.21 -0.33 6.63
C SER A 237 -6.18 0.15 7.71
N GLU A 238 -7.09 1.02 7.33
CA GLU A 238 -8.14 1.53 8.22
C GLU A 238 -9.40 0.67 8.05
N GLY A 239 -10.16 0.50 9.14
CA GLY A 239 -11.48 -0.10 9.06
C GLY A 239 -12.46 0.94 8.50
N CYS A 240 -12.96 0.68 7.30
CA CYS A 240 -14.01 1.45 6.63
C CYS A 240 -14.95 0.50 5.88
N ASP A 241 -16.03 1.01 5.30
CA ASP A 241 -17.01 0.28 4.49
C ASP A 241 -16.51 -0.11 3.08
N GLY A 242 -15.19 -0.04 2.85
CA GLY A 242 -14.51 -0.45 1.63
C GLY A 242 -13.03 -0.74 1.88
N TRP A 243 -12.17 -0.44 0.90
CA TRP A 243 -10.72 -0.54 1.07
C TRP A 243 -10.13 0.83 1.41
N CYS A 244 -9.58 1.00 2.61
CA CYS A 244 -8.92 2.25 3.03
C CYS A 244 -7.46 1.99 3.40
N ILE A 245 -6.61 1.89 2.38
CA ILE A 245 -5.17 1.70 2.54
C ILE A 245 -4.45 3.03 2.31
N SER A 246 -3.51 3.36 3.21
CA SER A 246 -2.62 4.50 3.04
C SER A 246 -1.15 4.09 3.20
N LEU A 247 -0.28 4.75 2.43
CA LEU A 247 1.16 4.60 2.50
C LEU A 247 1.77 5.83 3.15
N TRP A 248 2.54 5.63 4.22
CA TRP A 248 3.18 6.70 4.97
C TRP A 248 4.70 6.59 4.92
N SER A 249 5.36 7.71 4.66
CA SER A 249 6.81 7.86 4.67
C SER A 249 7.28 8.48 5.99
N LEU A 250 8.41 7.96 6.48
CA LEU A 250 9.16 8.51 7.63
C LEU A 250 10.39 9.32 7.19
N ALA A 251 10.63 9.43 5.88
CA ALA A 251 11.77 10.16 5.33
C ALA A 251 11.58 11.68 5.41
N GLY A 252 12.67 12.44 5.36
CA GLY A 252 12.61 13.91 5.27
C GLY A 252 12.19 14.63 6.56
N GLY A 253 12.30 13.97 7.72
CA GLY A 253 12.15 14.61 9.03
C GLY A 253 10.73 14.61 9.62
N GLY A 254 9.72 14.13 8.91
CA GLY A 254 8.34 14.07 9.39
C GLY A 254 7.57 12.87 8.83
N LEU A 255 6.42 12.57 9.46
CA LEU A 255 5.48 11.57 8.97
C LEU A 255 4.60 12.20 7.87
N ARG A 256 4.59 11.61 6.67
CA ARG A 256 3.79 12.11 5.54
C ARG A 256 3.08 10.96 4.82
N GLN A 257 1.81 11.13 4.51
CA GLN A 257 1.13 10.24 3.59
C GLN A 257 1.64 10.51 2.17
N VAL A 258 2.05 9.45 1.48
CA VAL A 258 2.64 9.50 0.12
C VAL A 258 1.89 8.62 -0.87
N GLY A 259 0.90 7.87 -0.41
CA GLY A 259 0.00 7.15 -1.29
C GLY A 259 -1.26 6.68 -0.59
N ARG A 260 -2.23 6.27 -1.40
CA ARG A 260 -3.51 5.69 -1.00
C ARG A 260 -3.92 4.63 -2.00
N PHE A 261 -4.67 3.67 -1.51
CA PHE A 261 -5.30 2.63 -2.31
C PHE A 261 -6.65 2.31 -1.72
N GLY A 262 -7.68 2.30 -2.55
CA GLY A 262 -9.03 2.15 -2.04
C GLY A 262 -10.13 2.58 -2.98
N GLY A 263 -11.35 2.32 -2.53
CA GLY A 263 -12.61 2.62 -3.19
C GLY A 263 -13.76 2.11 -2.31
N HIS A 264 -14.95 2.64 -2.54
CA HIS A 264 -16.19 2.20 -1.89
C HIS A 264 -17.07 1.44 -2.88
#